data_AF-A0A521Q011-F1
#
_entry.id   AF-A0A521Q011-F1
#
_cell.length_a   1.000
_cell.length_b   1.000
_cell.length_c   1.000
_cell.angle_alpha   90.00
_cell.angle_beta   90.00
_cell.angle_gamma   90.00
#
_symmetry.space_group_name_H-M   'P 1'
#
loop_
_entity.id
_entity.type
_entity.pdbx_description
1 polymer ?
#
loop_
_entity_poly.entity_id
_entity_poly.type
_entity_poly.pdbx_seq_one_letter_code
_entity_poly.pdbx_strand_id
1 'polypeptide(L)'
;EKAGVPDIKGVWGFVYGGQPGPFTVISIHQRYAGHSKQALLVAAGARAGAYGGKFVVVVDDDIDITNPADVIWAIATRCYVRDGIDLVKSVWASVCEPAMPPEERSPKGYTSDRVLIDACRPYKWLDEFPKVNAFAKEFKDQVERKWKI
;
A
#
# COMPACT_ATOMS: atom_id res chain seq x y z
N GLU A 1 -0.02 -12.57 7.03
CA GLU A 1 0.59 -13.87 7.38
C GLU A 1 -0.33 -15.06 7.13
N LYS A 2 -1.53 -15.18 7.75
CA LYS A 2 -2.43 -16.34 7.56
C LYS A 2 -2.90 -16.60 6.12
N ALA A 3 -2.80 -15.62 5.22
CA ALA A 3 -3.17 -15.75 3.82
C ALA A 3 -2.08 -16.38 2.92
N GLY A 4 -0.94 -16.80 3.49
CA GLY A 4 0.10 -17.54 2.75
C GLY A 4 0.97 -16.68 1.83
N VAL A 5 0.88 -15.34 1.89
CA VAL A 5 1.81 -14.44 1.21
C VAL A 5 3.09 -14.34 2.06
N PRO A 6 4.25 -14.81 1.56
CA PRO A 6 5.49 -14.81 2.32
C PRO A 6 6.07 -13.38 2.44
N ASP A 7 7.04 -13.21 3.34
CA ASP A 7 7.91 -12.02 3.38
C ASP A 7 7.22 -10.64 3.43
N ILE A 8 6.01 -10.59 3.99
CA ILE A 8 5.42 -9.34 4.46
C ILE A 8 6.26 -8.84 5.65
N LYS A 9 6.81 -7.63 5.54
CA LYS A 9 7.63 -7.01 6.59
C LYS A 9 6.81 -6.10 7.51
N GLY A 10 5.69 -5.58 7.01
CA GLY A 10 4.79 -4.76 7.80
C GLY A 10 3.53 -4.39 7.05
N VAL A 11 2.50 -4.01 7.80
CA VAL A 11 1.26 -3.44 7.28
C VAL A 11 0.91 -2.23 8.13
N TRP A 12 0.62 -1.10 7.49
CA TRP A 12 0.30 0.16 8.15
C TRP A 12 -0.94 0.79 7.54
N GLY A 13 -1.78 1.40 8.39
CA GLY A 13 -2.95 2.17 7.96
C GLY A 13 -2.80 3.62 8.37
N PHE A 14 -2.80 4.55 7.40
CA PHE A 14 -2.57 5.98 7.69
C PHE A 14 -3.79 6.70 8.26
N VAL A 15 -4.99 6.14 8.07
CA VAL A 15 -6.24 6.84 8.38
C VAL A 15 -7.03 6.05 9.42
N TYR A 16 -7.39 6.72 10.52
CA TYR A 16 -8.17 6.24 11.68
C TYR A 16 -7.46 5.40 12.75
N GLY A 17 -6.15 5.16 12.66
CA GLY A 17 -5.33 4.66 13.80
C GLY A 17 -5.68 3.26 14.35
N GLY A 18 -6.73 2.60 13.84
CA GLY A 18 -7.17 1.26 14.22
C GLY A 18 -8.16 0.70 13.19
N GLN A 19 -7.90 -0.50 12.68
CA GLN A 19 -8.32 -1.04 11.36
C GLN A 19 -7.46 -0.46 10.21
N PRO A 20 -7.17 -1.20 9.12
CA PRO A 20 -6.25 -0.75 8.07
C PRO A 20 -6.74 0.47 7.27
N GLY A 21 -7.90 1.02 7.65
CA GLY A 21 -8.40 2.32 7.21
C GLY A 21 -8.72 2.36 5.72
N PRO A 22 -9.13 3.52 5.19
CA PRO A 22 -9.28 3.72 3.75
C PRO A 22 -7.95 3.68 2.99
N PHE A 23 -6.80 3.77 3.67
CA PHE A 23 -5.48 3.79 3.05
C PHE A 23 -4.53 2.85 3.77
N THR A 24 -4.21 1.73 3.13
CA THR A 24 -3.35 0.67 3.66
C THR A 24 -2.06 0.57 2.86
N VAL A 25 -0.94 0.44 3.57
CA VAL A 25 0.39 0.22 2.98
C VAL A 25 0.95 -1.09 3.48
N ILE A 26 1.56 -1.85 2.59
CA ILE A 26 2.13 -3.16 2.86
C ILE A 26 3.57 -3.12 2.41
N SER A 27 4.48 -3.43 3.33
CA SER A 27 5.89 -3.58 3.03
C SER A 27 6.20 -5.06 2.75
N ILE A 28 6.88 -5.33 1.64
CA ILE A 28 7.28 -6.70 1.25
C ILE A 28 8.77 -6.76 0.90
N HIS A 29 9.38 -7.90 1.15
CA HIS A 29 10.60 -8.28 0.46
C HIS A 29 10.21 -9.13 -0.76
N GLN A 30 10.49 -8.64 -1.97
CA GLN A 30 10.06 -9.32 -3.20
C GLN A 30 10.78 -10.66 -3.36
N ARG A 31 10.03 -11.74 -3.62
CA ARG A 31 10.56 -13.12 -3.75
C ARG A 31 10.39 -13.73 -5.13
N TYR A 32 9.41 -13.27 -5.90
CA TYR A 32 9.08 -13.79 -7.23
C TYR A 32 8.28 -12.75 -8.02
N ALA A 33 8.22 -12.93 -9.34
CA ALA A 33 7.42 -12.08 -10.21
C ALA A 33 5.93 -12.16 -9.83
N GLY A 34 5.29 -11.01 -9.63
CA GLY A 34 3.89 -10.93 -9.20
C GLY A 34 3.68 -11.02 -7.69
N HIS A 35 4.75 -11.07 -6.88
CA HIS A 35 4.62 -11.06 -5.42
C HIS A 35 3.88 -9.82 -4.91
N SER A 36 4.23 -8.63 -5.42
CA SER A 36 3.55 -7.36 -5.12
C SER A 36 2.06 -7.40 -5.44
N LYS A 37 1.73 -7.88 -6.65
CA LYS A 37 0.35 -8.05 -7.12
C LYS A 37 -0.47 -9.01 -6.23
N GLN A 38 0.12 -10.13 -5.83
CA GLN A 38 -0.53 -11.06 -4.91
C GLN A 38 -0.81 -10.40 -3.55
N ALA A 39 0.15 -9.66 -3.00
CA ALA A 39 -0.02 -8.93 -1.75
C ALA A 39 -1.16 -7.89 -1.86
N LEU A 40 -1.20 -7.11 -2.95
CA LEU A 40 -2.26 -6.14 -3.23
C LEU A 40 -3.65 -6.79 -3.23
N LEU A 41 -3.83 -7.86 -4.01
CA LEU A 41 -5.12 -8.54 -4.15
C LEU A 41 -5.57 -9.18 -2.84
N VAL A 42 -4.66 -9.84 -2.13
CA VAL A 42 -4.95 -10.49 -0.85
C VAL A 42 -5.34 -9.46 0.20
N ALA A 43 -4.62 -8.35 0.31
CA ALA A 43 -4.95 -7.33 1.30
C ALA A 43 -6.25 -6.60 1.00
N ALA A 44 -6.53 -6.35 -0.28
CA ALA A 44 -7.83 -5.81 -0.70
C ALA A 44 -8.97 -6.80 -0.43
N GLY A 45 -8.75 -8.11 -0.64
CA GLY A 45 -9.79 -9.13 -0.41
C GLY A 45 -9.97 -9.54 1.05
N ALA A 46 -8.93 -9.40 1.89
CA ALA A 46 -8.95 -9.85 3.27
C ALA A 46 -9.92 -9.02 4.10
N ARG A 47 -10.69 -9.67 4.99
CA ARG A 47 -11.74 -9.03 5.82
C ARG A 47 -11.30 -7.71 6.47
N ALA A 48 -10.05 -7.63 6.94
CA ALA A 48 -9.52 -6.42 7.57
C ALA A 48 -9.40 -5.24 6.58
N GLY A 49 -8.87 -5.46 5.37
CA GLY A 49 -8.77 -4.43 4.32
C GLY A 49 -10.04 -4.29 3.47
N ALA A 50 -10.93 -5.27 3.52
CA ALA A 50 -12.12 -5.33 2.70
C ALA A 50 -13.29 -4.48 3.21
N TYR A 51 -13.26 -4.01 4.46
CA TYR A 51 -14.33 -3.14 4.97
C TYR A 51 -13.82 -1.70 5.06
N GLY A 52 -14.22 -0.86 4.10
CA GLY A 52 -13.85 0.56 4.07
C GLY A 52 -12.45 0.86 3.49
N GLY A 53 -11.69 -0.13 3.04
CA GLY A 53 -10.44 0.08 2.32
C GLY A 53 -10.69 0.67 0.93
N LYS A 54 -9.94 1.71 0.54
CA LYS A 54 -10.01 2.35 -0.77
C LYS A 54 -8.70 2.25 -1.55
N PHE A 55 -7.61 2.54 -0.87
CA PHE A 55 -6.27 2.56 -1.42
C PHE A 55 -5.44 1.47 -0.74
N VAL A 56 -4.86 0.58 -1.53
CA VAL A 56 -3.91 -0.41 -1.06
C VAL A 56 -2.62 -0.21 -1.83
N VAL A 57 -1.53 0.05 -1.11
CA VAL A 57 -0.21 0.28 -1.66
C VAL A 57 0.71 -0.84 -1.21
N VAL A 58 1.48 -1.39 -2.13
CA VAL A 58 2.60 -2.29 -1.78
C VAL A 58 3.90 -1.58 -2.09
N VAL A 59 4.85 -1.64 -1.16
CA VAL A 59 6.19 -1.07 -1.26
C VAL A 59 7.25 -2.10 -0.88
N ASP A 60 8.50 -1.87 -1.30
CA ASP A 60 9.62 -2.69 -0.87
C ASP A 60 9.94 -2.50 0.63
N ASP A 61 10.80 -3.36 1.17
CA ASP A 61 11.17 -3.41 2.60
C ASP A 61 12.15 -2.33 3.06
N ASP A 62 12.66 -1.52 2.12
CA ASP A 62 13.46 -0.34 2.43
C ASP A 62 12.64 0.91 2.73
N ILE A 63 11.31 0.85 2.56
CA ILE A 63 10.40 1.97 2.80
C ILE A 63 9.86 1.94 4.23
N ASP A 64 9.95 3.06 4.93
CA ASP A 64 9.27 3.26 6.21
C ASP A 64 7.78 3.53 5.96
N ILE A 65 6.98 2.47 6.08
CA ILE A 65 5.53 2.52 5.90
C ILE A 65 4.79 3.33 6.97
N THR A 66 5.44 3.71 8.07
CA THR A 66 4.85 4.57 9.10
C THR A 66 4.99 6.06 8.75
N ASN A 67 5.88 6.39 7.80
CA ASN A 67 6.11 7.74 7.32
C ASN A 67 5.40 7.95 5.96
N PRO A 68 4.35 8.78 5.89
CA PRO A 68 3.63 9.01 4.63
C PRO A 68 4.51 9.63 3.54
N ALA A 69 5.53 10.42 3.90
CA ALA A 69 6.44 11.02 2.91
C ALA A 69 7.26 9.95 2.17
N ASP A 70 7.70 8.90 2.87
CA ASP A 70 8.49 7.82 2.28
C ASP A 70 7.65 6.94 1.36
N VAL A 71 6.39 6.68 1.75
CA VAL A 71 5.42 5.97 0.92
C VAL A 71 5.08 6.77 -0.35
N ILE A 72 4.84 8.08 -0.23
CA ILE A 72 4.58 8.94 -1.40
C ILE A 72 5.79 8.96 -2.34
N TRP A 73 7.00 9.03 -1.81
CA TRP A 73 8.22 8.94 -2.61
C TRP A 73 8.33 7.60 -3.35
N ALA A 74 8.03 6.47 -2.69
CA ALA A 74 8.02 5.17 -3.33
C ALA A 74 7.00 5.10 -4.48
N ILE A 75 5.78 5.59 -4.26
CA ILE A 75 4.75 5.67 -5.31
C ILE A 75 5.26 6.51 -6.48
N ALA A 76 5.79 7.71 -6.22
CA ALA A 76 6.21 8.64 -7.26
C ALA A 76 7.42 8.18 -8.08
N THR A 77 8.27 7.31 -7.52
CA THR A 77 9.54 6.92 -8.15
C THR A 77 9.58 5.48 -8.66
N ARG A 78 8.71 4.60 -8.14
CA ARG A 78 8.73 3.16 -8.46
C ARG A 78 7.47 2.69 -9.17
N CYS A 79 6.33 3.37 -8.99
CA CYS A 79 5.09 2.99 -9.67
C CYS A 79 5.15 3.34 -11.15
N TYR A 80 5.22 2.31 -12.00
CA TYR A 80 5.01 2.47 -13.42
C TYR A 80 3.51 2.51 -13.73
N VAL A 81 2.93 3.71 -13.72
CA VAL A 81 1.48 3.97 -13.71
C VAL A 81 0.65 3.13 -14.68
N ARG A 82 1.16 2.84 -15.89
CA ARG A 82 0.45 2.01 -16.88
C ARG A 82 0.13 0.61 -16.36
N ASP A 83 1.08 0.00 -15.65
CA ASP A 83 1.03 -1.42 -15.26
C ASP A 83 0.90 -1.61 -13.75
N GLY A 84 1.27 -0.59 -12.96
CA GLY A 84 1.32 -0.64 -11.50
C GLY A 84 0.05 -0.17 -10.79
N ILE A 85 -1.01 0.20 -11.52
CA ILE A 85 -2.28 0.65 -10.93
C ILE A 85 -3.44 -0.19 -11.44
N ASP A 86 -4.25 -0.70 -10.51
CA ASP A 86 -5.51 -1.37 -10.83
C ASP A 86 -6.69 -0.72 -10.14
N LEU A 87 -7.80 -0.63 -10.88
CA LEU A 87 -9.10 -0.28 -10.33
C LEU A 87 -9.94 -1.54 -10.19
N VAL A 88 -10.19 -1.96 -8.95
CA VAL A 88 -11.09 -3.07 -8.63
C VAL A 88 -12.46 -2.51 -8.30
N LYS A 89 -13.44 -2.82 -9.16
CA LYS A 89 -14.78 -2.23 -9.07
C LYS A 89 -15.75 -3.10 -8.29
N SER A 90 -16.78 -2.46 -7.77
CA SER A 90 -17.97 -3.13 -7.20
C SER A 90 -17.66 -4.08 -6.05
N VAL A 91 -16.71 -3.71 -5.19
CA VAL A 91 -16.35 -4.46 -3.99
C VAL A 91 -17.13 -3.98 -2.78
N TRP A 92 -17.11 -4.77 -1.70
CA TRP A 92 -17.84 -4.46 -0.48
C TRP A 92 -17.48 -3.08 0.07
N ALA A 93 -18.49 -2.24 0.32
CA ALA A 93 -18.33 -0.92 0.91
C ALA A 93 -18.75 -0.90 2.39
N SER A 94 -18.18 0.07 3.12
CA SER A 94 -18.71 0.46 4.42
C SER A 94 -19.96 1.31 4.24
N VAL A 95 -20.96 1.09 5.09
CA VAL A 95 -22.16 1.96 5.15
C VAL A 95 -21.83 3.39 5.59
N CYS A 96 -20.66 3.58 6.21
CA CYS A 96 -20.14 4.87 6.64
C CYS A 96 -19.33 5.58 5.54
N GLU A 97 -19.36 5.11 4.29
CA GLU A 97 -18.61 5.71 3.19
C GLU A 97 -19.08 7.16 2.92
N PRO A 98 -18.27 8.18 3.24
CA PRO A 98 -18.73 9.57 3.15
C PRO A 98 -18.93 10.04 1.71
N ALA A 99 -18.13 9.54 0.75
CA ALA A 99 -18.16 9.98 -0.64
C ALA A 99 -19.23 9.27 -1.49
N MET A 100 -19.92 8.26 -0.93
CA MET A 100 -21.01 7.57 -1.62
C MET A 100 -22.19 8.53 -1.84
N PRO A 101 -22.65 8.71 -3.09
CA PRO A 101 -23.82 9.54 -3.40
C PRO A 101 -25.02 9.11 -2.56
N PRO A 102 -25.79 10.05 -1.96
CA PRO A 102 -26.93 9.71 -1.13
C PRO A 102 -27.94 8.76 -1.79
N GLU A 103 -28.14 8.90 -3.10
CA GLU A 103 -29.02 8.08 -3.93
C GLU A 103 -28.56 6.62 -4.11
N GLU A 104 -27.27 6.34 -3.97
CA GLU A 104 -26.70 4.99 -4.07
C GLU A 104 -26.70 4.24 -2.71
N ARG A 105 -27.00 4.95 -1.61
CA ARG A 105 -27.02 4.37 -0.26
C ARG A 105 -28.22 3.43 -0.10
N SER A 106 -27.99 2.16 -0.40
CA SER A 106 -29.01 1.12 -0.35
C SER A 106 -28.53 -0.11 0.42
N PRO A 107 -29.37 -0.74 1.27
CA PRO A 107 -29.04 -2.01 1.93
C PRO A 107 -28.62 -3.13 0.97
N LYS A 108 -29.00 -3.03 -0.31
CA LYS A 108 -28.64 -4.00 -1.37
C LYS A 108 -27.57 -3.48 -2.35
N GLY A 109 -27.09 -2.25 -2.16
CA GLY A 109 -26.25 -1.53 -3.13
C GLY A 109 -24.94 -0.98 -2.58
N TYR A 110 -24.53 -1.34 -1.36
CA TYR A 110 -23.26 -0.87 -0.76
C TYR A 110 -22.03 -1.48 -1.46
N THR A 111 -21.69 -0.92 -2.61
CA THR A 111 -20.48 -1.21 -3.35
C THR A 111 -19.59 0.01 -3.45
N SER A 112 -18.28 -0.20 -3.52
CA SER A 112 -17.29 0.85 -3.76
C SER A 112 -16.20 0.30 -4.66
N ASP A 113 -15.38 1.20 -5.19
CA ASP A 113 -14.24 0.86 -6.02
C ASP A 113 -12.95 1.08 -5.24
N ARG A 114 -11.90 0.34 -5.59
CA ARG A 114 -10.60 0.40 -4.92
C ARG A 114 -9.47 0.53 -5.89
N VAL A 115 -8.44 1.23 -5.45
CA VAL A 115 -7.20 1.42 -6.18
C VAL A 115 -6.11 0.58 -5.52
N LEU A 116 -5.48 -0.28 -6.32
CA LEU A 116 -4.29 -1.02 -5.95
C LEU A 116 -3.09 -0.32 -6.61
N ILE A 117 -2.03 -0.09 -5.83
CA ILE A 117 -0.84 0.62 -6.29
C ILE A 117 0.39 -0.22 -5.99
N ASP A 118 1.07 -0.68 -7.03
CA ASP A 118 2.38 -1.30 -6.96
C ASP A 118 3.46 -0.23 -7.00
N ALA A 119 4.05 0.03 -5.84
CA ALA A 119 5.16 0.96 -5.65
C ALA A 119 6.46 0.21 -5.30
N CYS A 120 6.57 -1.05 -5.71
CA CYS A 120 7.82 -1.80 -5.66
C CYS A 120 8.70 -1.51 -6.89
N ARG A 121 10.00 -1.71 -6.73
CA ARG A 121 10.91 -1.77 -7.89
C ARG A 121 10.48 -2.94 -8.80
N PRO A 122 10.44 -2.77 -10.13
CA PRO A 122 9.97 -3.84 -11.02
C PRO A 122 10.81 -5.11 -10.91
N TYR A 123 10.20 -6.19 -10.43
CA TYR A 123 10.90 -7.45 -10.15
C TYR A 123 11.67 -8.02 -11.36
N LYS A 124 11.14 -7.85 -12.58
CA LYS A 124 11.70 -8.42 -13.82
C LYS A 124 13.11 -7.91 -14.14
N TRP A 125 13.46 -6.72 -13.68
CA TRP A 125 14.75 -6.08 -13.92
C TRP A 125 15.26 -5.43 -12.63
N LEU A 126 15.00 -6.08 -11.50
CA LEU A 126 15.30 -5.56 -10.16
C LEU A 126 16.79 -5.19 -10.01
N ASP A 127 17.68 -6.00 -10.58
CA ASP A 127 19.13 -5.82 -10.54
C ASP A 127 19.62 -4.65 -11.40
N GLU A 128 18.84 -4.25 -12.41
CA GLU A 128 19.12 -3.11 -13.29
C GLU A 128 18.47 -1.82 -12.79
N PHE A 129 17.62 -1.90 -11.76
CA PHE A 129 16.94 -0.73 -11.21
C PHE A 129 17.95 0.28 -10.65
N PRO A 130 17.82 1.59 -10.97
CA PRO A 130 18.75 2.60 -10.48
C PRO A 130 18.90 2.57 -8.96
N LYS A 131 20.14 2.70 -8.48
CA LYS A 131 20.38 2.78 -7.04
C LYS A 131 19.63 3.96 -6.45
N VAL A 132 19.00 3.74 -5.30
CA VAL A 132 18.32 4.79 -4.55
C VAL A 132 19.35 5.83 -4.12
N ASN A 133 19.18 7.07 -4.58
CA ASN A 133 19.98 8.20 -4.11
C ASN A 133 19.42 8.74 -2.80
N ALA A 134 19.66 8.01 -1.71
CA ALA A 134 19.31 8.42 -0.36
C ALA A 134 20.43 8.10 0.60
N PHE A 135 20.53 8.88 1.68
CA PHE A 135 21.40 8.53 2.79
C PHE A 135 20.96 7.22 3.43
N ALA A 136 21.94 6.42 3.86
CA ALA A 136 21.69 5.23 4.67
C ALA A 136 20.89 5.59 5.93
N LYS A 137 20.06 4.66 6.40
CA LYS A 137 19.19 4.88 7.54
C LYS A 137 19.99 5.29 8.79
N GLU A 138 21.14 4.65 9.00
CA GLU A 138 22.01 4.92 10.14
C GLU A 138 22.50 6.38 10.15
N PHE A 139 22.78 6.94 8.97
CA PHE A 139 23.17 8.34 8.84
C PHE A 139 22.00 9.28 9.08
N LYS A 140 20.81 8.96 8.56
CA LYS A 140 19.58 9.73 8.85
C LYS A 140 19.29 9.74 10.35
N ASP A 141 19.29 8.59 11.00
CA ASP A 141 19.08 8.44 12.45
C ASP A 141 20.14 9.20 13.28
N GLN A 142 21.39 9.28 12.78
CA GLN A 142 22.45 10.05 13.43
C GLN A 142 22.20 11.56 13.33
N VAL A 143 21.78 12.03 12.15
CA VAL A 143 21.43 13.44 11.91
C VAL A 143 20.21 13.82 12.74
N GLU A 144 19.16 13.02 12.74
CA GLU A 144 17.94 13.24 13.56
C GLU A 144 18.29 13.38 15.04
N ARG A 145 19.08 12.44 15.60
CA ARG A 145 19.56 12.53 16.99
C ARG A 145 20.42 13.76 17.25
N LYS A 146 21.32 14.11 16.32
CA LYS A 146 22.22 15.27 16.47
C LYS A 146 21.43 16.59 16.50
N TRP A 147 20.41 16.72 15.66
CA TRP A 147 19.65 17.95 15.49
C TRP A 147 18.33 17.97 16.28
N LYS A 148 17.99 16.87 16.97
CA LYS A 148 16.75 16.68 17.73
C LYS A 148 15.49 16.94 16.88
N ILE A 149 15.56 16.52 15.61
CA ILE A 149 14.43 16.50 14.67
C ILE A 149 13.82 15.11 14.63
#